data_AF-A0A522MNL6-F1
#
_entry.id   AF-A0A522MNL6-F1
#
_cell.length_a   1.000
_cell.length_b   1.000
_cell.length_c   1.000
_cell.angle_alpha   90.00
_cell.angle_beta   90.00
_cell.angle_gamma   90.00
#
_symmetry.space_group_name_H-M   'P 1'
#
loop_
_entity.id
_entity.type
_entity.pdbx_description
1 polymer ?
#
loop_
_entity_poly.entity_id
_entity_poly.type
_entity_poly.pdbx_seq_one_letter_code
_entity_poly.pdbx_strand_id
1 'polypeptide(L)'
;MKNSRRLSRRWPRPGAEVNEATNLQSDGADGPDLTTDRILARIGQLTKTLRDSMRELGLDKHVEQAAEAVPDARDRLKYVANMTEQAAERVLTAIDIAKPLQEQLQADAAALDTRWEHWYAAPIEREEVRTLMNDTRAFLTSVPDATSATNQKLLEIMMAQDFQDLTGQVIKKIMDMVYIIEQQLLTVLVENIAPERREQFAQTAAALAAEPGATGTPEHLLNGPQINPEGRADVVQDQSDVDDLLASLGF
;
A
#
# COMPACT_ATOMS: atom_id res chain seq x y z
N MET A 1 59.00 -8.42 -39.82
CA MET A 1 59.13 -9.38 -40.94
C MET A 1 58.05 -9.09 -41.98
N LYS A 2 58.49 -8.87 -43.23
CA LYS A 2 57.84 -9.17 -44.54
C LYS A 2 56.45 -8.55 -44.80
N ASN A 3 56.37 -7.51 -45.65
CA ASN A 3 56.23 -7.54 -47.13
C ASN A 3 54.74 -7.42 -47.52
N SER A 4 54.27 -6.68 -48.53
CA SER A 4 54.84 -6.16 -49.79
C SER A 4 53.95 -4.99 -50.25
N ARG A 5 54.45 -3.83 -50.72
CA ARG A 5 54.96 -3.55 -52.10
C ARG A 5 53.89 -3.86 -53.16
N ARG A 6 53.33 -2.92 -53.96
CA ARG A 6 53.90 -1.98 -54.97
C ARG A 6 52.78 -0.99 -55.39
N LEU A 7 52.98 0.33 -55.47
CA LEU A 7 53.66 1.12 -56.53
C LEU A 7 53.23 0.78 -57.97
N SER A 8 52.48 1.68 -58.63
CA SER A 8 52.96 2.38 -59.85
C SER A 8 51.90 3.27 -60.51
N ARG A 9 52.17 4.60 -60.46
CA ARG A 9 52.16 5.59 -61.56
C ARG A 9 51.22 5.35 -62.76
N ARG A 10 50.40 6.36 -63.07
CA ARG A 10 50.62 7.30 -64.21
C ARG A 10 49.50 8.35 -64.27
N TRP A 11 49.88 9.62 -64.39
CA TRP A 11 49.01 10.68 -64.93
C TRP A 11 49.25 10.80 -66.44
N PRO A 12 48.19 11.07 -67.20
CA PRO A 12 48.23 12.17 -68.16
C PRO A 12 46.95 13.05 -68.13
N ARG A 13 47.11 14.35 -68.41
CA ARG A 13 46.05 15.35 -68.70
C ARG A 13 45.69 15.34 -70.22
N PRO A 14 44.93 16.32 -70.76
CA PRO A 14 43.47 16.50 -70.73
C PRO A 14 42.89 16.63 -72.17
N GLY A 15 41.57 16.56 -72.37
CA GLY A 15 40.98 16.87 -73.69
C GLY A 15 39.45 16.69 -73.80
N ALA A 16 38.78 17.84 -73.92
CA ALA A 16 37.51 18.21 -74.57
C ALA A 16 36.40 17.19 -74.95
N GLU A 17 35.17 17.61 -74.60
CA GLU A 17 33.84 17.40 -75.24
C GLU A 17 33.30 15.94 -75.25
N VAL A 18 32.02 15.63 -75.00
CA VAL A 18 30.80 16.05 -75.74
C VAL A 18 29.55 15.87 -74.84
N ASN A 19 28.55 16.72 -75.10
CA ASN A 19 27.18 16.74 -74.60
C ASN A 19 26.37 15.52 -75.10
N GLU A 20 25.54 14.86 -74.26
CA GLU A 20 24.15 14.48 -74.62
C GLU A 20 23.36 13.86 -73.46
N ALA A 21 22.06 14.11 -73.50
CA ALA A 21 21.06 13.96 -72.46
C ALA A 21 20.77 12.51 -72.04
N THR A 22 20.40 12.32 -70.77
CA THR A 22 19.38 11.33 -70.42
C THR A 22 18.52 11.87 -69.28
N ASN A 23 17.26 12.04 -69.63
CA ASN A 23 16.10 12.36 -68.80
C ASN A 23 16.00 11.38 -67.62
N LEU A 24 15.98 11.91 -66.38
CA LEU A 24 15.47 11.19 -65.22
C LEU A 24 14.48 12.10 -64.50
N GLN A 25 13.21 11.94 -64.90
CA GLN A 25 12.07 12.07 -64.01
C GLN A 25 12.38 11.31 -62.70
N SER A 26 12.50 12.04 -61.60
CA SER A 26 12.30 11.51 -60.25
C SER A 26 10.99 12.10 -59.73
N ASP A 27 9.92 11.42 -60.10
CA ASP A 27 8.70 11.41 -59.32
C ASP A 27 8.93 10.37 -58.20
N GLY A 28 8.85 10.79 -56.93
CA GLY A 28 8.98 9.84 -55.82
C GLY A 28 9.39 10.42 -54.47
N ALA A 29 8.41 10.45 -53.55
CA ALA A 29 8.53 10.41 -52.09
C ALA A 29 8.78 11.72 -51.33
N ASP A 30 7.78 12.60 -51.30
CA ASP A 30 7.64 13.64 -50.25
C ASP A 30 6.26 13.53 -49.55
N GLY A 31 5.93 12.32 -49.11
CA GLY A 31 4.55 11.89 -48.79
C GLY A 31 4.17 11.60 -47.33
N PRO A 32 5.07 11.19 -46.41
CA PRO A 32 4.68 10.91 -45.02
C PRO A 32 5.21 11.90 -43.97
N ASP A 33 6.30 12.63 -44.27
CA ASP A 33 6.98 13.49 -43.28
C ASP A 33 6.28 14.84 -43.12
N LEU A 34 5.87 15.47 -44.23
CA LEU A 34 5.16 16.75 -44.22
C LEU A 34 3.78 16.68 -43.56
N THR A 35 3.11 15.53 -43.64
CA THR A 35 1.80 15.30 -43.00
C THR A 35 1.95 15.03 -41.51
N THR A 36 2.97 14.26 -41.11
CA THR A 36 3.31 14.02 -39.70
C THR A 36 3.76 15.32 -39.01
N ASP A 37 4.61 16.12 -39.66
CA ASP A 37 5.03 17.43 -39.17
C ASP A 37 3.89 18.43 -39.06
N ARG A 38 2.96 18.43 -40.03
CA ARG A 38 1.74 19.26 -39.94
C ARG A 38 0.82 18.83 -38.80
N ILE A 39 0.70 17.53 -38.55
CA ILE A 39 -0.09 16.98 -37.45
C ILE A 39 0.57 17.34 -36.11
N LEU A 40 1.88 17.15 -35.97
CA LEU A 40 2.64 17.52 -34.78
C LEU A 40 2.58 19.03 -34.51
N ALA A 41 2.71 19.87 -35.54
CA ALA A 41 2.57 21.32 -35.43
C ALA A 41 1.16 21.72 -34.98
N ARG A 42 0.12 21.06 -35.52
CA ARG A 42 -1.28 21.29 -35.12
C ARG A 42 -1.54 20.87 -33.68
N ILE A 43 -1.01 19.72 -33.25
CA ILE A 43 -1.07 19.27 -31.85
C ILE A 43 -0.35 20.29 -30.96
N GLY A 44 0.87 20.70 -31.30
CA GLY A 44 1.61 21.70 -30.53
C GLY A 44 0.88 23.03 -30.41
N GLN A 45 0.21 23.48 -31.48
CA GLN A 45 -0.60 24.69 -31.47
C GLN A 45 -1.85 24.54 -30.60
N LEU A 46 -2.55 23.40 -30.67
CA LEU A 46 -3.70 23.10 -29.82
C LEU A 46 -3.30 22.97 -28.34
N THR A 47 -2.18 22.31 -28.03
CA THR A 47 -1.64 22.20 -26.67
C THR A 47 -1.23 23.56 -26.12
N LYS A 48 -0.65 24.43 -26.96
CA LYS A 48 -0.30 25.79 -26.56
C LYS A 48 -1.55 26.63 -26.29
N THR A 49 -2.56 26.58 -27.16
CA THR A 49 -3.85 27.25 -26.92
C THR A 49 -4.51 26.73 -25.65
N LEU A 50 -4.54 25.41 -25.44
CA LEU A 50 -5.06 24.82 -24.20
C LEU A 50 -4.32 25.31 -22.97
N ARG A 51 -2.98 25.33 -23.00
CA ARG A 51 -2.15 25.81 -21.89
C ARG A 51 -2.37 27.29 -21.61
N ASP A 52 -2.38 28.11 -22.66
CA ASP A 52 -2.54 29.55 -22.54
C ASP A 52 -3.96 29.88 -22.04
N SER A 53 -5.01 29.16 -22.49
CA SER A 53 -6.37 29.26 -21.95
C SER A 53 -6.46 28.77 -20.50
N MET A 54 -5.84 27.65 -20.12
CA MET A 54 -5.81 27.20 -18.71
C MET A 54 -5.14 28.23 -17.79
N ARG A 55 -4.07 28.88 -18.27
CA ARG A 55 -3.34 29.91 -17.54
C ARG A 55 -4.12 31.23 -17.44
N GLU A 56 -4.79 31.63 -18.51
CA GLU A 56 -5.65 32.82 -18.54
C GLU A 56 -6.88 32.67 -17.62
N LEU A 57 -7.34 31.43 -17.44
CA LEU A 57 -8.44 31.06 -16.55
C LEU A 57 -8.01 30.76 -15.09
N GLY A 58 -6.70 30.80 -14.78
CA GLY A 58 -6.18 30.52 -13.43
C GLY A 58 -6.27 29.05 -12.98
N LEU A 59 -6.56 28.13 -13.91
CA LEU A 59 -6.72 26.69 -13.67
C LEU A 59 -5.38 25.96 -13.57
N ASP A 60 -4.31 26.58 -14.05
CA ASP A 60 -2.95 26.07 -13.99
C ASP A 60 -2.53 25.74 -12.55
N LYS A 61 -2.82 26.65 -11.61
CA LYS A 61 -2.47 26.47 -10.18
C LYS A 61 -3.25 25.33 -9.51
N HIS A 62 -4.53 25.16 -9.83
CA HIS A 62 -5.36 24.10 -9.22
C HIS A 62 -4.95 22.71 -9.72
N VAL A 63 -4.66 22.58 -11.01
CA VAL A 63 -4.18 21.31 -11.58
C VAL A 63 -2.76 20.99 -11.11
N GLU A 64 -1.90 22.01 -10.97
CA GLU A 64 -0.55 21.86 -10.42
C GLU A 64 -0.60 21.38 -8.96
N GLN A 65 -1.44 21.99 -8.11
CA GLN A 65 -1.64 21.56 -6.72
C GLN A 65 -2.15 20.12 -6.60
N ALA A 66 -3.14 19.73 -7.40
CA ALA A 66 -3.64 18.36 -7.42
C ALA A 66 -2.54 17.37 -7.88
N ALA A 67 -1.77 17.74 -8.90
CA ALA A 67 -0.66 16.92 -9.38
C ALA A 67 0.47 16.77 -8.36
N GLU A 68 0.74 17.79 -7.53
CA GLU A 68 1.70 17.73 -6.43
C GLU A 68 1.23 16.88 -5.24
N ALA A 69 -0.08 16.81 -5.00
CA ALA A 69 -0.67 16.06 -3.88
C ALA A 69 -0.71 14.53 -4.12
N VAL A 70 -0.86 14.08 -5.37
CA VAL A 70 -0.95 12.64 -5.72
C VAL A 70 0.29 11.83 -5.28
N PRO A 71 1.54 12.30 -5.50
CA PRO A 71 2.72 11.64 -4.97
C PRO A 71 2.71 11.45 -3.44
N ASP A 72 2.29 12.47 -2.67
CA ASP A 72 2.19 12.39 -1.20
C ASP A 72 1.17 11.33 -0.76
N ALA A 73 -0.01 11.31 -1.39
CA ALA A 73 -1.01 10.27 -1.13
C ALA A 73 -0.48 8.85 -1.41
N ARG A 74 0.27 8.68 -2.51
CA ARG A 74 0.89 7.38 -2.85
C ARG A 74 1.91 6.95 -1.80
N ASP A 75 2.76 7.86 -1.35
CA ASP A 75 3.79 7.55 -0.36
C ASP A 75 3.16 7.21 1.01
N ARG A 76 2.05 7.89 1.37
CA ARG A 76 1.23 7.55 2.53
C ARG A 76 0.56 6.18 2.42
N LEU A 77 -0.01 5.83 1.27
CA LEU A 77 -0.58 4.50 1.04
C LEU A 77 0.49 3.41 1.12
N LYS A 78 1.69 3.68 0.61
CA LYS A 78 2.84 2.77 0.74
C LYS A 78 3.26 2.60 2.19
N TYR A 79 3.25 3.67 2.97
CA TYR A 79 3.47 3.60 4.42
C TYR A 79 2.44 2.70 5.10
N VAL A 80 1.15 2.86 4.79
CA VAL A 80 0.07 2.00 5.31
C VAL A 80 0.34 0.53 4.96
N ALA A 81 0.66 0.22 3.71
CA ALA A 81 0.94 -1.15 3.27
C ALA A 81 2.11 -1.77 4.05
N ASN A 82 3.25 -1.06 4.14
CA ASN A 82 4.42 -1.53 4.88
C ASN A 82 4.14 -1.75 6.37
N MET A 83 3.38 -0.86 6.98
CA MET A 83 3.00 -0.96 8.38
C MET A 83 2.08 -2.17 8.58
N THR A 84 1.21 -2.49 7.60
CA THR A 84 0.26 -3.62 7.68
C THR A 84 1.02 -4.94 7.64
N GLU A 85 2.01 -5.01 6.74
CA GLU A 85 2.87 -6.16 6.57
C GLU A 85 3.67 -6.46 7.84
N GLN A 86 4.27 -5.42 8.45
CA GLN A 86 5.01 -5.57 9.71
C GLN A 86 4.13 -6.04 10.87
N ALA A 87 2.90 -5.52 10.99
CA ALA A 87 1.96 -5.96 12.01
C ALA A 87 1.59 -7.44 11.82
N ALA A 88 1.27 -7.84 10.58
CA ALA A 88 0.95 -9.22 10.24
C ALA A 88 2.13 -10.17 10.52
N GLU A 89 3.35 -9.78 10.18
CA GLU A 89 4.57 -10.57 10.45
C GLU A 89 4.80 -10.76 11.95
N ARG A 90 4.63 -9.70 12.76
CA ARG A 90 4.73 -9.78 14.22
C ARG A 90 3.69 -10.72 14.82
N VAL A 91 2.43 -10.59 14.40
CA VAL A 91 1.34 -11.46 14.87
C VAL A 91 1.61 -12.91 14.49
N LEU A 92 2.01 -13.18 13.25
CA LEU A 92 2.30 -14.55 12.80
C LEU A 92 3.46 -15.17 13.58
N THR A 93 4.55 -14.41 13.79
CA THR A 93 5.70 -14.84 14.57
C THR A 93 5.33 -15.18 16.02
N ALA A 94 4.49 -14.35 16.64
CA ALA A 94 4.01 -14.60 18.00
C ALA A 94 3.15 -15.87 18.07
N ILE A 95 2.28 -16.09 17.08
CA ILE A 95 1.47 -17.32 16.96
C ILE A 95 2.35 -18.56 16.76
N ASP A 96 3.37 -18.48 15.91
CA ASP A 96 4.31 -19.58 15.63
C ASP A 96 5.08 -20.04 16.87
N ILE A 97 5.26 -19.14 17.86
CA ILE A 97 5.89 -19.47 19.14
C ILE A 97 4.85 -19.93 20.17
N ALA A 98 3.71 -19.25 20.26
CA ALA A 98 2.68 -19.55 21.27
C ALA A 98 2.01 -20.90 21.05
N LYS A 99 1.73 -21.26 19.80
CA LYS A 99 0.98 -22.48 19.46
C LYS A 99 1.70 -23.77 19.88
N PRO A 100 3.01 -23.96 19.60
CA PRO A 100 3.74 -25.14 20.09
C PRO A 100 3.78 -25.24 21.61
N LEU A 101 3.87 -24.12 22.34
CA LEU A 101 3.85 -24.13 23.81
C LEU A 101 2.52 -24.68 24.35
N GLN A 102 1.40 -24.25 23.75
CA GLN A 102 0.07 -24.73 24.13
C GLN A 102 -0.15 -26.19 23.74
N GLU A 103 0.30 -26.59 22.56
CA GLU A 103 0.24 -27.99 22.11
C GLU A 103 1.04 -28.91 23.03
N GLN A 104 2.25 -28.50 23.44
CA GLN A 104 3.08 -29.26 24.37
C GLN A 104 2.43 -29.37 25.75
N LEU A 105 1.92 -28.27 26.31
CA LEU A 105 1.18 -28.29 27.58
C LEU A 105 -0.02 -29.24 27.53
N GLN A 106 -0.79 -29.20 26.45
CA GLN A 106 -1.95 -30.08 26.27
C GLN A 106 -1.54 -31.55 26.16
N ALA A 107 -0.48 -31.84 25.39
CA ALA A 107 0.03 -33.20 25.22
C ALA A 107 0.56 -33.79 26.53
N ASP A 108 1.34 -33.02 27.28
CA ASP A 108 1.90 -33.45 28.57
C ASP A 108 0.80 -33.68 29.61
N ALA A 109 -0.19 -32.78 29.68
CA ALA A 109 -1.34 -32.93 30.56
C ALA A 109 -2.14 -34.20 30.25
N ALA A 110 -2.45 -34.44 28.98
CA ALA A 110 -3.21 -35.62 28.55
C ALA A 110 -2.43 -36.94 28.79
N ALA A 111 -1.11 -36.92 28.57
CA ALA A 111 -0.25 -38.06 28.85
C ALA A 111 -0.19 -38.40 30.35
N LEU A 112 -0.10 -37.39 31.21
CA LEU A 112 -0.14 -37.58 32.67
C LEU A 112 -1.51 -38.08 33.13
N ASP A 113 -2.60 -37.51 32.62
CA ASP A 113 -3.96 -37.93 32.96
C ASP A 113 -4.21 -39.40 32.60
N THR A 114 -3.84 -39.81 31.38
CA THR A 114 -3.92 -41.21 30.93
C THR A 114 -3.14 -42.16 31.86
N ARG A 115 -1.94 -41.74 32.31
CA ARG A 115 -1.12 -42.55 33.23
C ARG A 115 -1.75 -42.64 34.63
N TRP A 116 -2.36 -41.55 35.11
CA TRP A 116 -3.10 -41.55 36.37
C TRP A 116 -4.35 -42.44 36.30
N GLU A 117 -5.13 -42.37 35.22
CA GLU A 117 -6.28 -43.25 35.00
C GLU A 117 -5.88 -44.73 35.01
N HIS A 118 -4.80 -45.07 34.28
CA HIS A 118 -4.29 -46.44 34.24
C HIS A 118 -3.89 -46.94 35.64
N TRP A 119 -3.19 -46.10 36.41
CA TRP A 119 -2.80 -46.41 37.77
C TRP A 119 -3.99 -46.60 38.71
N TYR A 120 -5.03 -45.76 38.61
CA TYR A 120 -6.25 -45.91 39.42
C TYR A 120 -7.04 -47.18 39.07
N ALA A 121 -7.07 -47.56 37.79
CA ALA A 121 -7.76 -48.76 37.32
C ALA A 121 -7.08 -50.07 37.76
N ALA A 122 -5.75 -50.08 37.80
CA ALA A 122 -4.96 -51.22 38.25
C ALA A 122 -3.67 -50.74 38.94
N PRO A 123 -3.69 -50.51 40.27
CA PRO A 123 -2.52 -50.01 40.98
C PRO A 123 -1.31 -50.95 40.83
N ILE A 124 -0.24 -50.42 40.24
CA ILE A 124 1.02 -51.12 39.95
C ILE A 124 2.05 -50.86 41.09
N GLU A 125 3.30 -51.32 40.92
CA GLU A 125 4.35 -51.25 41.95
C GLU A 125 4.72 -49.81 42.38
N ARG A 126 5.26 -49.70 43.60
CA ARG A 126 5.61 -48.41 44.26
C ARG A 126 6.57 -47.53 43.46
N GLU A 127 7.40 -48.11 42.60
CA GLU A 127 8.41 -47.36 41.83
C GLU A 127 7.80 -46.61 40.65
N GLU A 128 6.79 -47.18 39.99
CA GLU A 128 6.09 -46.55 38.88
C GLU A 128 5.26 -45.35 39.33
N VAL A 129 4.66 -45.44 40.52
CA VAL A 129 3.99 -44.31 41.20
C VAL A 129 4.94 -43.18 41.50
N ARG A 130 6.16 -43.48 41.98
CA ARG A 130 7.15 -42.43 42.26
C ARG A 130 7.54 -41.68 41.00
N THR A 131 7.75 -42.40 39.90
CA THR A 131 8.02 -41.79 38.60
C THR A 131 6.85 -40.92 38.15
N LEU A 132 5.61 -41.42 38.23
CA LEU A 132 4.42 -40.63 37.87
C LEU A 132 4.24 -39.37 38.73
N MET A 133 4.51 -39.46 40.04
CA MET A 133 4.49 -38.30 40.95
C MET A 133 5.58 -37.28 40.60
N ASN A 134 6.80 -37.74 40.30
CA ASN A 134 7.92 -36.88 39.90
C ASN A 134 7.63 -36.18 38.56
N ASP A 135 7.12 -36.91 37.57
CA ASP A 135 6.76 -36.36 36.25
C ASP A 135 5.62 -35.35 36.38
N THR A 136 4.61 -35.65 37.20
CA THR A 136 3.52 -34.70 37.51
C THR A 136 4.05 -33.44 38.18
N ARG A 137 4.98 -33.58 39.13
CA ARG A 137 5.61 -32.42 39.78
C ARG A 137 6.46 -31.60 38.80
N ALA A 138 7.17 -32.25 37.90
CA ALA A 138 7.96 -31.58 36.86
C ALA A 138 7.06 -30.79 35.91
N PHE A 139 5.96 -31.39 35.43
CA PHE A 139 4.95 -30.70 34.62
C PHE A 139 4.35 -29.50 35.36
N LEU A 140 3.92 -29.67 36.61
CA LEU A 140 3.40 -28.54 37.40
C LEU A 140 4.42 -27.42 37.61
N THR A 141 5.72 -27.74 37.58
CA THR A 141 6.80 -26.75 37.68
C THR A 141 7.06 -26.04 36.35
N SER A 142 6.79 -26.67 35.20
CA SER A 142 6.96 -26.06 33.88
C SER A 142 5.75 -25.24 33.41
N VAL A 143 4.56 -25.48 33.97
CA VAL A 143 3.32 -24.75 33.62
C VAL A 143 3.47 -23.22 33.73
N PRO A 144 4.02 -22.63 34.82
CA PRO A 144 4.18 -21.18 34.92
C PRO A 144 5.03 -20.59 33.79
N ASP A 145 6.13 -21.25 33.42
CA ASP A 145 7.02 -20.75 32.37
C ASP A 145 6.34 -20.78 30.99
N ALA A 146 5.65 -21.88 30.65
CA ALA A 146 4.96 -22.01 29.37
C ALA A 146 3.74 -21.08 29.24
N THR A 147 3.01 -20.87 30.34
CA THR A 147 1.88 -19.93 30.39
C THR A 147 2.34 -18.48 30.35
N SER A 148 3.41 -18.12 31.07
CA SER A 148 4.03 -16.80 31.00
C SER A 148 4.56 -16.49 29.60
N ALA A 149 5.26 -17.45 28.97
CA ALA A 149 5.76 -17.31 27.61
C ALA A 149 4.62 -17.12 26.60
N THR A 150 3.52 -17.88 26.74
CA THR A 150 2.33 -17.68 25.90
C THR A 150 1.73 -16.30 26.10
N ASN A 151 1.57 -15.86 27.35
CA ASN A 151 1.01 -14.56 27.68
C ASN A 151 1.85 -13.42 27.07
N GLN A 152 3.17 -13.53 27.14
CA GLN A 152 4.07 -12.57 26.50
C GLN A 152 3.83 -12.49 24.98
N LYS A 153 3.54 -13.61 24.31
CA LYS A 153 3.19 -13.62 22.88
C LYS A 153 1.82 -13.01 22.60
N LEU A 154 0.83 -13.20 23.47
CA LEU A 154 -0.46 -12.51 23.36
C LEU A 154 -0.31 -10.99 23.50
N LEU A 155 0.58 -10.54 24.38
CA LEU A 155 0.90 -9.12 24.54
C LEU A 155 1.65 -8.56 23.32
N GLU A 156 2.57 -9.32 22.73
CA GLU A 156 3.21 -8.95 21.46
C GLU A 156 2.18 -8.82 20.32
N ILE A 157 1.18 -9.71 20.26
CA ILE A 157 0.07 -9.63 19.29
C ILE A 157 -0.77 -8.37 19.54
N MET A 158 -1.09 -8.07 20.79
CA MET A 158 -1.85 -6.87 21.15
C MET A 158 -1.09 -5.60 20.78
N MET A 159 0.21 -5.53 21.10
CA MET A 159 1.03 -4.37 20.76
C MET A 159 1.15 -4.17 19.24
N ALA A 160 1.20 -5.25 18.45
CA ALA A 160 1.23 -5.16 16.99
C ALA A 160 -0.06 -4.56 16.38
N GLN A 161 -1.10 -4.33 17.18
CA GLN A 161 -2.34 -3.65 16.76
C GLN A 161 -2.21 -2.12 16.71
N ASP A 162 -1.15 -1.54 17.29
CA ASP A 162 -0.80 -0.11 17.19
C ASP A 162 -0.78 0.41 15.74
N PHE A 163 -0.47 -0.49 14.81
CA PHE A 163 -0.63 -0.33 13.38
C PHE A 163 -1.96 0.31 12.96
N GLN A 164 -3.07 -0.12 13.56
CA GLN A 164 -4.41 0.27 13.14
C GLN A 164 -4.68 1.76 13.42
N ASP A 165 -4.22 2.30 14.55
CA ASP A 165 -4.35 3.73 14.84
C ASP A 165 -3.50 4.58 13.88
N LEU A 166 -2.21 4.23 13.74
CA LEU A 166 -1.31 4.98 12.86
C LEU A 166 -1.80 4.97 11.41
N THR A 167 -2.32 3.84 10.93
CA THR A 167 -2.85 3.76 9.57
C THR A 167 -4.22 4.37 9.41
N GLY A 168 -5.09 4.30 10.41
CA GLY A 168 -6.35 5.05 10.44
C GLY A 168 -6.12 6.55 10.27
N GLN A 169 -5.14 7.12 11.00
CA GLN A 169 -4.77 8.53 10.87
C GLN A 169 -4.22 8.87 9.48
N VAL A 170 -3.40 8.00 8.89
CA VAL A 170 -2.83 8.21 7.55
C VAL A 170 -3.90 8.12 6.47
N ILE A 171 -4.81 7.14 6.56
CA ILE A 171 -5.96 7.00 5.66
C ILE A 171 -6.86 8.23 5.74
N LYS A 172 -7.13 8.74 6.96
CA LYS A 172 -7.89 9.98 7.14
C LYS A 172 -7.27 11.16 6.39
N LYS A 173 -5.95 11.35 6.51
CA LYS A 173 -5.23 12.42 5.78
C LYS A 173 -5.30 12.23 4.27
N ILE A 174 -5.25 11.00 3.77
CA ILE A 174 -5.43 10.70 2.34
C ILE A 174 -6.85 11.03 1.89
N MET A 175 -7.87 10.67 2.69
CA MET A 175 -9.27 10.99 2.37
C MET A 175 -9.50 12.51 2.32
N ASP A 176 -8.97 13.26 3.28
CA ASP A 176 -9.04 14.72 3.29
C ASP A 176 -8.38 15.33 2.04
N MET A 177 -7.22 14.77 1.64
CA MET A 177 -6.52 15.20 0.42
C MET A 177 -7.31 14.91 -0.85
N VAL A 178 -7.90 13.72 -0.96
CA VAL A 178 -8.75 13.33 -2.10
C VAL A 178 -9.98 14.25 -2.18
N TYR A 179 -10.60 14.58 -1.04
CA TYR A 179 -11.72 15.51 -0.97
C TYR A 179 -11.32 16.91 -1.47
N ILE A 180 -10.16 17.43 -1.07
CA ILE A 180 -9.65 18.72 -1.58
C ILE A 180 -9.45 18.68 -3.10
N ILE A 181 -8.84 17.61 -3.62
CA ILE A 181 -8.63 17.43 -5.07
C ILE A 181 -9.98 17.40 -5.80
N GLU A 182 -10.96 16.66 -5.28
CA GLU A 182 -12.30 16.56 -5.85
C GLU A 182 -12.99 17.93 -5.92
N GLN A 183 -12.98 18.71 -4.83
CA GLN A 183 -13.56 20.05 -4.80
C GLN A 183 -12.88 21.01 -5.78
N GLN A 184 -11.55 20.93 -5.92
CA GLN A 184 -10.82 21.73 -6.90
C GLN A 184 -11.21 21.36 -8.34
N LEU A 185 -11.30 20.07 -8.66
CA LEU A 185 -11.71 19.59 -9.98
C LEU A 185 -13.17 19.94 -10.31
N LEU A 186 -14.07 19.84 -9.33
CA LEU A 186 -15.47 20.28 -9.48
C LEU A 186 -15.56 21.78 -9.76
N THR A 187 -14.77 22.60 -9.06
CA THR A 187 -14.71 24.05 -9.29
C THR A 187 -14.27 24.36 -10.73
N VAL A 188 -13.18 23.74 -11.18
CA VAL A 188 -12.70 23.83 -12.57
C VAL A 188 -13.78 23.45 -13.57
N LEU A 189 -14.52 22.37 -13.29
CA LEU A 189 -15.59 21.89 -14.17
C LEU A 189 -16.76 22.89 -14.22
N VAL A 190 -17.22 23.41 -13.08
CA VAL A 190 -18.34 24.35 -12.99
C VAL A 190 -18.02 25.70 -13.66
N GLU A 191 -16.80 26.21 -13.46
CA GLU A 191 -16.36 27.46 -14.08
C GLU A 191 -16.29 27.36 -15.62
N ASN A 192 -15.98 26.17 -16.14
CA ASN A 192 -15.76 25.91 -17.57
C ASN A 192 -17.01 25.41 -18.34
N ILE A 193 -18.19 25.38 -17.71
CA ILE A 193 -19.44 25.03 -18.40
C ILE A 193 -20.07 26.27 -19.04
N ALA A 194 -20.60 26.09 -20.26
CA ALA A 194 -21.34 27.13 -20.98
C ALA A 194 -22.44 27.74 -20.09
N PRO A 195 -22.68 29.06 -20.14
CA PRO A 195 -23.57 29.76 -19.23
C PRO A 195 -24.99 29.18 -19.20
N GLU A 196 -25.49 28.59 -20.31
CA GLU A 196 -26.82 27.96 -20.35
C GLU A 196 -26.93 26.66 -19.54
N ARG A 197 -25.81 26.00 -19.23
CA ARG A 197 -25.77 24.75 -18.46
C ARG A 197 -25.17 24.90 -17.06
N ARG A 198 -24.65 26.08 -16.73
CA ARG A 198 -23.93 26.35 -15.47
C ARG A 198 -24.83 26.16 -14.24
N GLU A 199 -26.07 26.62 -14.29
CA GLU A 199 -27.04 26.44 -13.19
C GLU A 199 -27.42 24.97 -12.96
N GLN A 200 -27.67 24.23 -14.05
CA GLN A 200 -28.01 22.80 -13.97
C GLN A 200 -26.83 21.98 -13.43
N PHE A 201 -25.61 22.26 -13.89
CA PHE A 201 -24.43 21.56 -13.40
C PHE A 201 -23.99 22.00 -12.01
N ALA A 202 -24.16 23.26 -11.63
CA ALA A 202 -23.90 23.73 -10.28
C ALA A 202 -24.86 23.06 -9.27
N GLN A 203 -26.12 22.84 -9.64
CA GLN A 203 -27.06 22.06 -8.83
C GLN A 203 -26.62 20.59 -8.72
N THR A 204 -26.16 19.96 -9.81
CA THR A 204 -25.64 18.58 -9.78
C THR A 204 -24.33 18.46 -9.00
N ALA A 205 -23.42 19.42 -9.13
CA ALA A 205 -22.15 19.48 -8.40
C ALA A 205 -22.38 19.75 -6.90
N ALA A 206 -23.33 20.62 -6.56
CA ALA A 206 -23.76 20.83 -5.18
C ALA A 206 -24.41 19.56 -4.60
N ALA A 207 -25.19 18.82 -5.37
CA ALA A 207 -25.74 17.53 -4.95
C ALA A 207 -24.64 16.48 -4.76
N LEU A 208 -23.63 16.40 -5.65
CA LEU A 208 -22.47 15.51 -5.49
C LEU A 208 -21.59 15.88 -4.29
N ALA A 209 -21.44 17.18 -4.00
CA ALA A 209 -20.71 17.66 -2.83
C ALA A 209 -21.51 17.57 -1.52
N ALA A 210 -22.85 17.52 -1.59
CA ALA A 210 -23.76 17.40 -0.46
C ALA A 210 -24.15 15.96 -0.13
N GLU A 211 -24.04 15.02 -1.08
CA GLU A 211 -24.09 13.59 -0.82
C GLU A 211 -22.85 13.22 0.01
N PRO A 212 -23.00 12.84 1.30
CA PRO A 212 -21.94 12.19 2.05
C PRO A 212 -21.92 10.73 1.56
N GLY A 213 -21.47 10.51 0.32
CA GLY A 213 -21.69 9.26 -0.39
C GLY A 213 -20.44 8.76 -1.10
N ALA A 214 -19.60 7.99 -0.38
CA ALA A 214 -18.79 6.85 -0.85
C ALA A 214 -17.50 6.66 -0.02
N THR A 215 -17.04 7.71 0.66
CA THR A 215 -16.04 7.62 1.73
C THR A 215 -16.82 7.58 3.04
N GLY A 216 -16.86 6.43 3.71
CA GLY A 216 -17.55 6.32 5.00
C GLY A 216 -17.12 7.49 5.91
N THR A 217 -18.05 8.07 6.64
CA THR A 217 -17.73 9.07 7.67
C THR A 217 -16.51 8.59 8.46
N PRO A 218 -15.48 9.42 8.70
CA PRO A 218 -14.22 8.98 9.30
C PRO A 218 -14.42 8.25 10.63
N GLU A 219 -15.50 8.56 11.36
CA GLU A 219 -15.92 7.91 12.61
C GLU A 219 -16.25 6.42 12.45
N HIS A 220 -16.67 5.98 11.26
CA HIS A 220 -16.99 4.59 10.95
C HIS A 220 -15.74 3.78 10.51
N LEU A 221 -14.64 4.45 10.13
CA LEU A 221 -13.39 3.80 9.69
C LEU A 221 -12.33 3.75 10.80
N LEU A 222 -12.46 4.61 11.81
CA LEU A 222 -11.64 4.58 13.03
C LEU A 222 -11.96 3.38 13.93
N ASN A 223 -13.08 2.72 13.68
CA ASN A 223 -13.64 1.69 14.52
C ASN A 223 -13.71 0.37 13.73
N GLY A 224 -12.90 -0.63 14.10
CA GLY A 224 -13.08 -2.02 13.64
C GLY A 224 -14.51 -2.53 13.90
N PRO A 225 -14.95 -3.68 13.33
CA PRO A 225 -16.36 -4.09 13.29
C PRO A 225 -17.08 -3.87 14.62
N GLN A 226 -17.87 -2.78 14.67
CA GLN A 226 -18.54 -2.32 15.88
C GLN A 226 -19.73 -3.23 16.16
N ILE A 227 -19.54 -4.17 17.08
CA ILE A 227 -20.64 -4.96 17.62
C ILE A 227 -21.36 -4.08 18.66
N ASN A 228 -22.49 -3.50 18.22
CA ASN A 228 -23.59 -2.86 18.97
C ASN A 228 -23.45 -1.39 19.46
N PRO A 229 -24.45 -0.52 19.16
CA PRO A 229 -24.41 0.92 19.41
C PRO A 229 -25.16 1.39 20.69
N GLU A 230 -25.19 0.60 21.77
CA GLU A 230 -25.82 1.03 23.03
C GLU A 230 -24.80 1.03 24.17
N GLY A 231 -24.28 2.22 24.51
CA GLY A 231 -23.44 2.44 25.68
C GLY A 231 -22.11 3.11 25.36
N ARG A 232 -22.13 4.42 25.09
CA ARG A 232 -20.91 5.24 25.07
C ARG A 232 -20.31 5.31 26.47
N ALA A 233 -19.08 4.86 26.60
CA ALA A 233 -18.07 5.47 27.45
C ALA A 233 -16.88 5.80 26.55
N ASP A 234 -16.30 6.99 26.75
CA ASP A 234 -15.22 7.57 25.96
C ASP A 234 -14.18 6.56 25.48
N VAL A 235 -14.01 6.51 24.16
CA VAL A 235 -12.90 5.83 23.51
C VAL A 235 -11.66 6.70 23.73
N VAL A 236 -10.94 6.40 24.79
CA VAL A 236 -9.53 6.77 24.98
C VAL A 236 -8.79 5.45 25.22
N GLN A 237 -8.32 4.82 24.14
CA GLN A 237 -7.32 3.76 24.21
C GLN A 237 -5.95 4.45 24.35
N ASP A 238 -5.64 4.92 25.56
CA ASP A 238 -4.29 5.39 25.87
C ASP A 238 -3.40 4.20 26.24
N GLN A 239 -2.11 4.32 25.91
CA GLN A 239 -1.04 3.37 26.26
C GLN A 239 -1.05 2.97 27.75
N SER A 240 -1.62 3.81 28.62
CA SER A 240 -1.80 3.54 30.05
C SER A 240 -2.64 2.30 30.34
N ASP A 241 -3.66 2.02 29.52
CA ASP A 241 -4.57 0.89 29.78
C ASP A 241 -3.91 -0.45 29.43
N VAL A 242 -2.99 -0.44 28.47
CA VAL A 242 -2.14 -1.60 28.14
C VAL A 242 -1.10 -1.80 29.24
N ASP A 243 -0.47 -0.74 29.72
CA ASP A 243 0.50 -0.79 30.82
C ASP A 243 -0.15 -1.25 32.14
N ASP A 244 -1.39 -0.84 32.42
CA ASP A 244 -2.18 -1.28 33.56
C ASP A 244 -2.59 -2.76 33.44
N LEU A 245 -2.90 -3.23 32.23
CA LEU A 245 -3.16 -4.64 31.97
C LEU A 245 -1.89 -5.49 32.17
N LEU A 246 -0.73 -4.98 31.74
CA LEU A 246 0.59 -5.58 31.95
C LEU A 246 0.94 -5.66 33.44
N ALA A 247 0.65 -4.62 34.22
CA ALA A 247 0.84 -4.60 35.68
C ALA A 247 -0.11 -5.57 36.41
N SER A 248 -1.35 -5.72 35.91
CA SER A 248 -2.35 -6.62 36.51
C SER A 248 -2.02 -8.11 36.36
N LEU A 249 -1.14 -8.46 35.41
CA LEU A 249 -0.68 -9.83 35.15
C LEU A 249 0.56 -10.22 35.97
N GLY A 250 1.03 -9.37 36.89
CA GLY A 250 1.93 -9.74 37.97
C GLY A 250 3.43 -9.50 37.72
N PHE A 251 3.79 -8.40 37.06
CA PHE A 251 5.12 -7.80 37.19
C PHE A 251 5.09 -6.61 38.16
#